data_AF-A0A7J4AWU1-F1
#
_entry.id   AF-A0A7J4AWU1-F1
#
_cell.length_a   1.000
_cell.length_b   1.000
_cell.length_c   1.000
_cell.angle_alpha   90.00
_cell.angle_beta   90.00
_cell.angle_gamma   90.00
#
_symmetry.space_group_name_H-M   'P 1'
#
loop_
_entity.id
_entity.type
_entity.pdbx_description
1 polymer ?
#
loop_
_entity_poly.entity_id
_entity_poly.type
_entity_poly.pdbx_seq_one_letter_code
_entity_poly.pdbx_strand_id
1 'polypeptide(L)'
;MGELKFGCIYEPSTEAEVVLLFGLLMPYVSEFFEELGFGSSIFMDEWTENPTDCIMKVDGREIRVEFELCSSNFIGKHDPEKCDLIVCWINNWENPPRNIKILGLKEVCKKLLAEKGLRFIIKEKPKRKVPYTLKEFEEALKNKVEEQDFETIWNFIEDIRKLDGIQLQTGMGDKIPTLGIGFKKFGVFPLVIGADGKVSIAYYNVNVKPPKPLLPENLIENLWKLLGAPKTKSGKMKKWHYIKASNSKELVEKLNQVINVVLEA
;
A
#
# COMPACT_ATOMS: atom_id res chain seq x y z
N MET A 1 -17.78 3.47 -30.41
CA MET A 1 -16.47 3.52 -29.74
C MET A 1 -15.40 3.48 -30.82
N GLY A 2 -14.58 4.52 -30.93
CA GLY A 2 -13.46 4.51 -31.87
C GLY A 2 -12.50 3.37 -31.55
N GLU A 3 -11.91 2.78 -32.58
CA GLU A 3 -10.93 1.71 -32.44
C GLU A 3 -9.71 2.24 -31.66
N LEU A 4 -9.30 1.49 -30.62
CA LEU A 4 -8.17 1.84 -29.78
C LEU A 4 -6.89 1.69 -30.61
N LYS A 5 -6.31 2.80 -31.07
CA LYS A 5 -5.15 2.77 -31.98
C LYS A 5 -3.83 2.41 -31.27
N PHE A 6 -3.75 2.63 -29.96
CA PHE A 6 -2.59 2.36 -29.13
C PHE A 6 -3.01 2.23 -27.66
N GLY A 7 -2.22 1.51 -26.86
CA GLY A 7 -2.48 1.27 -25.44
C GLY A 7 -1.92 -0.07 -24.97
N CYS A 8 -2.27 -0.45 -23.75
CA CYS A 8 -1.87 -1.71 -23.14
C CYS A 8 -2.99 -2.75 -23.24
N ILE A 9 -2.65 -4.00 -23.57
CA ILE A 9 -3.65 -5.09 -23.58
C ILE A 9 -4.07 -5.44 -22.14
N TYR A 10 -3.16 -5.35 -21.17
CA TYR A 10 -3.36 -5.71 -19.77
C TYR A 10 -2.92 -4.55 -18.89
N GLU A 11 -3.31 -4.58 -17.62
CA GLU A 11 -2.78 -3.63 -16.63
C GLU A 11 -1.25 -3.80 -16.47
N PRO A 12 -0.51 -2.69 -16.24
CA PRO A 12 0.91 -2.73 -15.91
C PRO A 12 1.22 -3.76 -14.81
N SER A 13 2.31 -4.49 -15.01
CA SER A 13 2.80 -5.57 -14.17
C SER A 13 4.29 -5.41 -13.82
N THR A 14 4.90 -4.32 -14.30
CA THR A 14 6.30 -3.92 -14.11
C THR A 14 6.40 -2.40 -14.11
N GLU A 15 7.47 -1.86 -13.53
CA GLU A 15 7.77 -0.43 -13.52
C GLU A 15 7.97 0.14 -14.93
N ALA A 16 8.66 -0.58 -15.83
CA ALA A 16 8.82 -0.17 -17.22
C ALA A 16 7.48 0.00 -17.96
N GLU A 17 6.48 -0.85 -17.66
CA GLU A 17 5.13 -0.67 -18.21
C GLU A 17 4.41 0.56 -17.63
N VAL A 18 4.72 0.96 -16.38
CA VAL A 18 4.24 2.21 -15.78
C VAL A 18 4.83 3.41 -16.51
N VAL A 19 6.14 3.43 -16.76
CA VAL A 19 6.82 4.50 -17.50
C VAL A 19 6.22 4.65 -18.90
N LEU A 20 6.04 3.54 -19.63
CA LEU A 20 5.41 3.55 -20.96
C LEU A 20 3.98 4.08 -20.92
N LEU A 21 3.17 3.63 -19.96
CA LEU A 21 1.78 4.10 -19.81
C LEU A 21 1.75 5.59 -19.45
N PHE A 22 2.63 6.06 -18.57
CA PHE A 22 2.73 7.48 -18.24
C PHE A 22 3.03 8.32 -19.48
N GLY A 23 3.99 7.90 -20.31
CA GLY A 23 4.29 8.56 -21.58
C GLY A 23 3.08 8.66 -22.52
N LEU A 24 2.24 7.61 -22.60
CA LEU A 24 0.98 7.64 -23.36
C LEU A 24 -0.06 8.59 -22.76
N LEU A 25 -0.04 8.77 -21.44
CA LEU A 25 -0.97 9.61 -20.70
C LEU A 25 -0.54 11.08 -20.63
N MET A 26 0.73 11.41 -20.89
CA MET A 26 1.29 12.77 -20.77
C MET A 26 0.41 13.89 -21.36
N PRO A 27 -0.26 13.74 -22.52
CA PRO A 27 -1.16 14.78 -23.05
C PRO A 27 -2.41 15.07 -22.18
N TYR A 28 -2.65 14.26 -21.16
CA TYR A 28 -3.87 14.25 -20.35
C TYR A 28 -3.59 14.37 -18.85
N VAL A 29 -2.34 14.40 -18.40
CA VAL A 29 -2.01 14.39 -16.95
C VAL A 29 -2.07 15.76 -16.27
N SER A 30 -2.13 16.86 -17.03
CA SER A 30 -2.08 18.23 -16.47
C SER A 30 -3.09 18.46 -15.34
N GLU A 31 -4.35 18.06 -15.53
CA GLU A 31 -5.41 18.23 -14.51
C GLU A 31 -5.10 17.47 -13.20
N PHE A 32 -4.46 16.30 -13.31
CA PHE A 32 -4.09 15.49 -12.15
C PHE A 32 -2.88 16.05 -11.40
N PHE A 33 -1.93 16.67 -12.12
CA PHE A 33 -0.80 17.36 -11.49
C PHE A 33 -1.28 18.60 -10.71
N GLU A 34 -2.23 19.35 -11.28
CA GLU A 34 -2.86 20.48 -10.59
C GLU A 34 -3.61 20.02 -9.33
N GLU A 35 -4.35 18.90 -9.39
CA GLU A 35 -5.01 18.30 -8.23
C GLU A 35 -4.03 17.90 -7.11
N LEU A 36 -2.80 17.51 -7.47
CA LEU A 36 -1.72 17.22 -6.52
C LEU A 36 -1.03 18.48 -5.96
N GLY A 37 -1.39 19.66 -6.45
CA GLY A 37 -0.82 20.95 -6.07
C GLY A 37 0.45 21.33 -6.84
N PHE A 38 0.71 20.67 -7.97
CA PHE A 38 1.71 21.09 -8.94
C PHE A 38 1.09 22.05 -9.98
N GLY A 39 1.81 22.30 -11.07
CA GLY A 39 1.36 23.08 -12.22
C GLY A 39 0.83 22.25 -13.38
N SER A 40 0.45 22.90 -14.47
CA SER A 40 -0.14 22.24 -15.65
C SER A 40 0.79 22.11 -16.86
N SER A 41 1.89 22.87 -16.92
CA SER A 41 2.88 22.72 -17.99
C SER A 41 3.95 21.73 -17.57
N ILE A 42 3.97 20.56 -18.21
CA ILE A 42 4.73 19.39 -17.74
C ILE A 42 5.67 18.93 -18.85
N PHE A 43 6.98 18.97 -18.59
CA PHE A 43 8.01 18.53 -19.52
C PHE A 43 8.96 17.56 -18.84
N MET A 44 9.34 16.47 -19.51
CA MET A 44 10.44 15.63 -19.07
C MET A 44 11.75 16.34 -19.39
N ASP A 45 12.62 16.50 -18.39
CA ASP A 45 13.92 17.15 -18.56
C ASP A 45 15.02 16.11 -18.78
N GLU A 46 15.19 15.21 -17.80
CA GLU A 46 16.28 14.24 -17.80
C GLU A 46 15.81 12.90 -17.19
N TRP A 47 16.42 11.81 -17.65
CA TRP A 47 16.35 10.49 -17.03
C TRP A 47 17.66 10.24 -16.27
N THR A 48 17.60 10.17 -14.94
CA THR A 48 18.79 10.32 -14.09
C THR A 48 19.29 9.02 -13.43
N GLU A 49 18.48 7.96 -13.37
CA GLU A 49 18.74 6.64 -12.71
C GLU A 49 19.20 6.67 -11.22
N ASN A 50 19.70 7.80 -10.71
CA ASN A 50 20.12 8.07 -9.33
C ASN A 50 20.30 9.59 -9.13
N PRO A 51 19.71 10.24 -8.11
CA PRO A 51 18.97 9.67 -7.00
C PRO A 51 17.49 9.38 -7.28
N THR A 52 17.01 9.70 -8.47
CA THR A 52 15.63 9.43 -8.93
C THR A 52 15.63 8.96 -10.38
N ASP A 53 14.54 8.34 -10.81
CA ASP A 53 14.37 7.90 -12.19
C ASP A 53 14.36 9.07 -13.19
N CYS A 54 13.65 10.15 -12.88
CA CYS A 54 13.43 11.26 -13.81
C CYS A 54 13.36 12.62 -13.12
N ILE A 55 13.90 13.64 -13.80
CA ILE A 55 13.64 15.05 -13.52
C ILE A 55 12.61 15.57 -14.52
N MET A 56 11.57 16.21 -14.02
CA MET A 56 10.56 16.90 -14.84
C MET A 56 10.55 18.39 -14.51
N LYS A 57 10.22 19.24 -15.49
CA LYS A 57 9.88 20.65 -15.27
C LYS A 57 8.38 20.82 -15.26
N VAL A 58 7.85 21.29 -14.14
CA VAL A 58 6.45 21.68 -13.98
C VAL A 58 6.36 23.18 -13.73
N ASP A 59 5.78 23.92 -14.68
CA ASP A 59 5.74 25.39 -14.67
C ASP A 59 7.13 26.02 -14.46
N GLY A 60 8.15 25.41 -15.09
CA GLY A 60 9.54 25.83 -15.00
C GLY A 60 10.26 25.43 -13.70
N ARG A 61 9.58 24.77 -12.75
CA ARG A 61 10.19 24.23 -11.52
C ARG A 61 10.57 22.78 -11.72
N GLU A 62 11.76 22.41 -11.27
CA GLU A 62 12.20 21.02 -11.27
C GLU A 62 11.46 20.22 -10.19
N ILE A 63 10.99 19.04 -10.57
CA ILE A 63 10.46 18.02 -9.66
C ILE A 63 11.21 16.71 -9.91
N ARG A 64 11.48 15.98 -8.83
CA ARG A 64 12.18 14.69 -8.84
C ARG A 64 11.15 13.57 -8.76
N VAL A 65 11.20 12.66 -9.72
CA VAL A 65 10.14 11.66 -9.94
C VAL A 65 10.71 10.26 -9.85
N GLU A 66 10.05 9.42 -9.07
CA GLU A 66 10.27 7.96 -9.09
C GLU A 66 9.09 7.27 -9.77
N PHE A 67 9.40 6.26 -10.57
CA PHE A 67 8.41 5.37 -11.14
C PHE A 67 8.38 4.07 -10.35
N GLU A 68 7.19 3.61 -10.00
CA GLU A 68 7.03 2.36 -9.26
C GLU A 68 5.85 1.56 -9.77
N LEU A 69 5.92 0.23 -9.73
CA LEU A 69 4.72 -0.57 -9.98
C LEU A 69 3.64 -0.28 -8.91
N CYS A 70 4.05 -0.14 -7.66
CA CYS A 70 3.17 0.17 -6.53
C CYS A 70 3.84 1.20 -5.65
N SER A 71 3.12 2.22 -5.15
CA SER A 71 3.76 3.27 -4.35
C SER A 71 4.50 2.75 -3.12
N SER A 72 4.05 1.66 -2.50
CA SER A 72 4.74 1.04 -1.36
C SER A 72 6.09 0.39 -1.69
N ASN A 73 6.38 0.14 -2.97
CA ASN A 73 7.70 -0.36 -3.38
C ASN A 73 8.82 0.66 -3.12
N PHE A 74 8.47 1.96 -3.03
CA PHE A 74 9.40 3.03 -2.67
C PHE A 74 9.97 2.85 -1.26
N ILE A 75 9.17 2.27 -0.34
CA ILE A 75 9.48 2.19 1.09
C ILE A 75 10.74 1.35 1.32
N GLY A 76 11.79 1.99 1.85
CA GLY A 76 13.06 1.35 2.19
C GLY A 76 14.00 1.10 1.00
N LYS A 77 13.62 1.54 -0.21
CA LYS A 77 14.49 1.52 -1.39
C LYS A 77 15.05 2.91 -1.72
N HIS A 78 14.20 3.93 -1.66
CA HIS A 78 14.51 5.29 -2.08
C HIS A 78 14.48 6.25 -0.88
N ASP A 79 15.17 7.38 -1.02
CA ASP A 79 15.22 8.43 0.00
C ASP A 79 14.03 9.39 -0.18
N PRO A 80 13.10 9.49 0.80
CA PRO A 80 11.98 10.40 0.75
C PRO A 80 12.34 11.86 0.50
N GLU A 81 13.51 12.32 0.95
CA GLU A 81 13.94 13.72 0.80
C GLU A 81 14.43 14.03 -0.62
N LYS A 82 14.65 13.00 -1.43
CA LYS A 82 15.12 13.10 -2.82
C LYS A 82 14.02 12.95 -3.86
N CYS A 83 12.78 12.75 -3.43
CA CYS A 83 11.63 12.52 -4.30
C CYS A 83 10.51 13.53 -3.99
N ASP A 84 9.92 14.12 -5.03
CA ASP A 84 8.78 15.02 -4.91
C ASP A 84 7.47 14.33 -5.36
N LEU A 85 7.56 13.42 -6.34
CA LEU A 85 6.43 12.72 -6.93
C LEU A 85 6.77 11.24 -7.18
N ILE A 86 5.88 10.35 -6.75
CA ILE A 86 5.86 8.95 -7.18
C ILE A 86 4.79 8.79 -8.25
N VAL A 87 5.16 8.35 -9.45
CA VAL A 87 4.23 7.88 -10.47
C VAL A 87 4.14 6.37 -10.39
N CYS A 88 2.96 5.83 -10.12
CA CYS A 88 2.79 4.39 -9.96
C CYS A 88 1.55 3.83 -10.64
N TRP A 89 1.52 2.53 -10.93
CA TRP A 89 0.28 1.90 -11.39
C TRP A 89 -0.78 1.91 -10.28
N ILE A 90 -0.41 1.39 -9.10
CA ILE A 90 -1.29 1.27 -7.94
C ILE A 90 -0.74 2.10 -6.77
N ASN A 91 -1.53 3.06 -6.30
CA ASN A 91 -1.26 3.68 -5.01
C ASN A 91 -1.77 2.76 -3.88
N ASN A 92 -0.85 2.13 -3.16
CA ASN A 92 -1.14 1.30 -1.99
C ASN A 92 -0.38 1.74 -0.74
N TRP A 93 0.07 2.99 -0.71
CA TRP A 93 0.73 3.61 0.43
C TRP A 93 -0.16 4.73 0.98
N GLU A 94 -0.85 4.44 2.08
CA GLU A 94 -1.89 5.32 2.62
C GLU A 94 -1.32 6.59 3.26
N ASN A 95 -0.18 6.46 3.93
CA ASN A 95 0.42 7.53 4.74
C ASN A 95 1.85 7.86 4.28
N PRO A 96 2.04 8.37 3.04
CA PRO A 96 3.34 8.82 2.58
C PRO A 96 3.82 10.06 3.36
N PRO A 97 5.14 10.31 3.44
CA PRO A 97 5.69 11.57 3.91
C PRO A 97 5.04 12.79 3.24
N ARG A 98 4.83 13.87 3.99
CA ARG A 98 4.07 15.04 3.52
C ARG A 98 4.66 15.71 2.27
N ASN A 99 5.96 15.58 2.08
CA ASN A 99 6.69 16.13 0.94
C ASN A 99 6.51 15.32 -0.35
N ILE A 100 6.01 14.08 -0.28
CA ILE A 100 5.82 13.20 -1.44
C ILE A 100 4.37 13.26 -1.91
N LYS A 101 4.18 13.50 -3.20
CA LYS A 101 2.89 13.30 -3.89
C LYS A 101 2.89 11.96 -4.61
N ILE A 102 1.71 11.36 -4.80
CA ILE A 102 1.57 10.08 -5.50
C ILE A 102 0.53 10.21 -6.60
N LEU A 103 0.93 9.95 -7.84
CA LEU A 103 0.04 9.84 -9.00
C LEU A 103 -0.19 8.36 -9.35
N GLY A 104 -1.38 7.85 -9.03
CA GLY A 104 -1.78 6.48 -9.35
C GLY A 104 -2.44 6.37 -10.73
N LEU A 105 -1.73 5.79 -11.71
CA LEU A 105 -2.19 5.70 -13.10
C LEU A 105 -3.45 4.85 -13.29
N LYS A 106 -3.74 3.90 -12.37
CA LYS A 106 -5.01 3.15 -12.40
C LYS A 106 -6.23 4.05 -12.26
N GLU A 107 -6.17 5.01 -11.33
CA GLU A 107 -7.26 5.96 -11.12
C GLU A 107 -7.30 7.03 -12.22
N VAL A 108 -6.14 7.47 -12.73
CA VAL A 108 -6.06 8.33 -13.93
C VAL A 108 -6.77 7.68 -15.13
N CYS A 109 -6.47 6.41 -15.43
CA CYS A 109 -7.11 5.67 -16.53
C CYS A 109 -8.62 5.57 -16.35
N LYS A 110 -9.09 5.28 -15.13
CA LYS A 110 -10.53 5.20 -14.82
C LYS A 110 -11.23 6.54 -15.05
N LYS A 111 -10.64 7.65 -14.56
CA LYS A 111 -11.21 8.99 -14.72
C LYS A 111 -11.28 9.40 -16.19
N LEU A 112 -10.20 9.19 -16.95
CA LEU A 112 -10.18 9.47 -18.39
C LEU A 112 -11.17 8.62 -19.19
N LEU A 113 -11.40 7.37 -18.80
CA LEU A 113 -12.42 6.53 -19.41
C LEU A 113 -13.83 7.07 -19.12
N ALA A 114 -14.11 7.41 -17.85
CA ALA A 114 -15.41 7.88 -17.41
C ALA A 114 -15.78 9.25 -18.00
N GLU A 115 -14.83 10.19 -18.03
CA GLU A 115 -15.08 11.58 -18.41
C GLU A 115 -14.87 11.84 -19.90
N LYS A 116 -13.88 11.19 -20.50
CA LYS A 116 -13.42 11.48 -21.88
C LYS A 116 -13.61 10.30 -22.83
N GLY A 117 -14.10 9.15 -22.33
CA GLY A 117 -14.24 7.93 -23.14
C GLY A 117 -12.91 7.36 -23.61
N LEU A 118 -11.79 7.82 -23.04
CA LEU A 118 -10.44 7.42 -23.44
C LEU A 118 -10.05 6.15 -22.71
N ARG A 119 -9.88 5.07 -23.48
CA ARG A 119 -9.41 3.79 -22.96
C ARG A 119 -7.93 3.64 -23.30
N PHE A 120 -7.12 3.27 -22.32
CA PHE A 120 -5.70 2.95 -22.50
C PHE A 120 -5.38 1.49 -22.17
N ILE A 121 -6.30 0.79 -21.49
CA ILE A 121 -6.14 -0.60 -21.06
C ILE A 121 -7.32 -1.44 -21.55
N ILE A 122 -7.04 -2.53 -22.25
CA ILE A 122 -8.09 -3.41 -22.81
C ILE A 122 -8.61 -4.38 -21.74
N LYS A 123 -7.73 -5.02 -20.98
CA LYS A 123 -8.09 -5.98 -19.94
C LYS A 123 -7.69 -5.42 -18.59
N GLU A 124 -8.68 -5.15 -17.74
CA GLU A 124 -8.54 -4.71 -16.33
C GLU A 124 -8.09 -5.85 -15.42
N LYS A 125 -7.04 -6.53 -15.85
CA LYS A 125 -6.31 -7.49 -15.06
C LYS A 125 -4.86 -7.46 -15.48
N PRO A 126 -3.92 -7.50 -14.54
CA PRO A 126 -2.51 -7.53 -14.88
C PRO A 126 -2.15 -8.93 -15.41
N LYS A 127 -1.09 -9.00 -16.24
CA LYS A 127 -0.52 -10.30 -16.66
C LYS A 127 0.20 -10.99 -15.51
N ARG A 128 0.83 -10.21 -14.63
CA ARG A 128 1.49 -10.69 -13.41
C ARG A 128 0.74 -10.16 -12.20
N LYS A 129 0.99 -10.73 -11.04
CA LYS A 129 0.27 -10.36 -9.83
C LYS A 129 0.73 -8.99 -9.30
N VAL A 130 -0.22 -8.19 -8.86
CA VAL A 130 0.01 -6.89 -8.20
C VAL A 130 -0.75 -6.86 -6.87
N PRO A 131 -0.41 -5.96 -5.92
CA PRO A 131 -1.16 -5.76 -4.69
C PRO A 131 -2.59 -5.28 -4.96
N TYR A 132 -3.49 -5.58 -4.03
CA TYR A 132 -4.83 -4.99 -4.03
C TYR A 132 -4.78 -3.49 -3.75
N THR A 133 -5.76 -2.72 -4.19
CA THR A 133 -5.99 -1.34 -3.71
C THR A 133 -6.67 -1.36 -2.33
N LEU A 134 -6.63 -0.24 -1.60
CA LEU A 134 -7.36 -0.13 -0.33
C LEU A 134 -8.88 -0.26 -0.55
N LYS A 135 -9.39 0.31 -1.65
CA LYS A 135 -10.81 0.18 -2.05
C LYS A 135 -11.20 -1.27 -2.36
N GLU A 136 -10.36 -2.00 -3.08
CA GLU A 136 -10.59 -3.44 -3.34
C GLU A 136 -10.59 -4.26 -2.03
N PHE A 137 -9.76 -3.87 -1.04
CA PHE A 137 -9.80 -4.48 0.28
C PHE A 137 -11.08 -4.13 1.05
N GLU A 138 -11.50 -2.85 1.05
CA GLU A 138 -12.73 -2.38 1.69
C GLU A 138 -13.96 -3.13 1.16
N GLU A 139 -14.12 -3.16 -0.17
CA GLU A 139 -15.22 -3.85 -0.84
C GLU A 139 -15.21 -5.36 -0.54
N ALA A 140 -14.03 -5.98 -0.54
CA ALA A 140 -13.91 -7.39 -0.20
C ALA A 140 -14.24 -7.68 1.27
N LEU A 141 -13.85 -6.80 2.19
CA LEU A 141 -14.19 -6.91 3.61
C LEU A 141 -15.70 -6.81 3.80
N LYS A 142 -16.31 -5.74 3.26
CA LYS A 142 -17.76 -5.50 3.32
C LYS A 142 -18.58 -6.68 2.81
N ASN A 143 -18.11 -7.38 1.78
CA ASN A 143 -18.80 -8.52 1.19
C ASN A 143 -18.60 -9.85 1.94
N LYS A 144 -17.64 -9.94 2.87
CA LYS A 144 -17.24 -11.21 3.51
C LYS A 144 -17.57 -11.32 4.99
N VAL A 145 -17.81 -10.19 5.65
CA VAL A 145 -18.18 -10.17 7.08
C VAL A 145 -19.57 -9.58 7.23
N GLU A 146 -20.19 -9.81 8.38
CA GLU A 146 -21.47 -9.19 8.74
C GLU A 146 -21.31 -7.66 8.83
N GLU A 147 -22.38 -6.92 8.56
CA GLU A 147 -22.37 -5.44 8.52
C GLU A 147 -21.77 -4.82 9.79
N GLN A 148 -22.14 -5.33 10.96
CA GLN A 148 -21.63 -4.83 12.24
C GLN A 148 -20.13 -5.12 12.44
N ASP A 149 -19.62 -6.24 11.93
CA ASP A 149 -18.19 -6.55 11.96
C ASP A 149 -17.42 -5.67 10.97
N PHE A 150 -17.99 -5.41 9.79
CA PHE A 150 -17.43 -4.46 8.82
C PHE A 150 -17.28 -3.08 9.44
N GLU A 151 -18.35 -2.51 10.01
CA GLU A 151 -18.30 -1.20 10.65
C GLU A 151 -17.25 -1.13 11.76
N THR A 152 -17.20 -2.16 12.62
CA THR A 152 -16.26 -2.22 13.75
C THR A 152 -14.81 -2.24 13.26
N ILE A 153 -14.50 -3.08 12.28
CA ILE A 153 -13.12 -3.22 11.75
C ILE A 153 -12.74 -2.00 10.90
N TRP A 154 -13.67 -1.48 10.10
CA TRP A 154 -13.38 -0.35 9.22
C TRP A 154 -13.18 0.94 9.99
N ASN A 155 -14.01 1.23 11.01
CA ASN A 155 -13.80 2.37 11.90
C ASN A 155 -12.43 2.29 12.60
N PHE A 156 -12.04 1.09 13.05
CA PHE A 156 -10.70 0.89 13.61
C PHE A 156 -9.59 1.21 12.60
N ILE A 157 -9.70 0.76 11.35
CA ILE A 157 -8.74 1.07 10.27
C ILE A 157 -8.67 2.60 10.05
N GLU A 158 -9.82 3.25 9.99
CA GLU A 158 -9.95 4.70 9.81
C GLU A 158 -9.37 5.51 10.98
N ASP A 159 -9.36 4.96 12.17
CA ASP A 159 -8.76 5.58 13.34
C ASP A 159 -7.24 5.41 13.34
N ILE A 160 -6.73 4.20 13.11
CA ILE A 160 -5.28 3.94 13.17
C ILE A 160 -4.53 4.56 11.99
N ARG A 161 -5.15 4.73 10.82
CA ARG A 161 -4.51 5.41 9.67
C ARG A 161 -4.12 6.85 10.00
N LYS A 162 -4.78 7.48 10.97
CA LYS A 162 -4.50 8.85 11.41
C LYS A 162 -3.34 8.94 12.41
N LEU A 163 -2.81 7.82 12.91
CA LEU A 163 -1.74 7.79 13.89
C LEU A 163 -0.37 7.96 13.22
N ASP A 164 0.43 8.92 13.69
CA ASP A 164 1.73 9.27 13.08
C ASP A 164 2.72 8.09 13.05
N GLY A 165 2.64 7.15 13.99
CA GLY A 165 3.51 5.97 14.05
C GLY A 165 3.07 4.77 13.22
N ILE A 166 1.91 4.85 12.56
CA ILE A 166 1.30 3.75 11.80
C ILE A 166 1.39 3.98 10.29
N GLN A 167 1.65 2.89 9.57
CA GLN A 167 1.56 2.82 8.12
C GLN A 167 0.75 1.60 7.69
N LEU A 168 -0.04 1.74 6.64
CA LEU A 168 -0.88 0.67 6.09
C LEU A 168 -0.38 0.27 4.70
N GLN A 169 -0.44 -1.02 4.40
CA GLN A 169 -0.04 -1.57 3.09
C GLN A 169 -0.89 -2.79 2.74
N THR A 170 -1.45 -2.83 1.54
CA THR A 170 -2.20 -3.99 1.04
C THR A 170 -1.29 -5.12 0.57
N GLY A 171 -1.74 -6.36 0.74
CA GLY A 171 -1.00 -7.55 0.32
C GLY A 171 -1.21 -7.94 -1.15
N MET A 172 -0.39 -8.89 -1.58
CA MET A 172 -0.45 -9.55 -2.90
C MET A 172 -0.89 -11.01 -2.74
N GLY A 173 -1.87 -11.34 -1.91
CA GLY A 173 -2.36 -12.72 -1.72
C GLY A 173 -3.23 -13.20 -2.89
N ASP A 174 -3.31 -14.52 -3.17
CA ASP A 174 -4.23 -15.05 -4.22
C ASP A 174 -5.61 -15.41 -3.66
N LYS A 175 -5.71 -15.55 -2.34
CA LYS A 175 -6.90 -16.13 -1.69
C LYS A 175 -7.90 -15.05 -1.26
N ILE A 176 -7.39 -14.04 -0.56
CA ILE A 176 -8.17 -12.92 -0.03
C ILE A 176 -7.29 -11.67 -0.04
N PRO A 177 -7.87 -10.48 -0.26
CA PRO A 177 -7.21 -9.22 0.05
C PRO A 177 -6.81 -9.16 1.53
N THR A 178 -5.68 -8.53 1.80
CA THR A 178 -5.17 -8.33 3.16
C THR A 178 -4.64 -6.91 3.31
N LEU A 179 -4.72 -6.37 4.52
CA LEU A 179 -4.18 -5.07 4.91
C LEU A 179 -3.19 -5.26 6.06
N GLY A 180 -1.92 -4.99 5.79
CA GLY A 180 -0.86 -4.97 6.79
C GLY A 180 -0.88 -3.67 7.57
N ILE A 181 -0.70 -3.77 8.89
CA ILE A 181 -0.49 -2.63 9.81
C ILE A 181 0.98 -2.67 10.22
N GLY A 182 1.69 -1.60 9.87
CA GLY A 182 3.11 -1.44 10.14
C GLY A 182 3.41 -0.29 11.08
N PHE A 183 4.55 -0.43 11.76
CA PHE A 183 5.04 0.54 12.73
C PHE A 183 6.25 1.25 12.15
N LYS A 184 6.12 2.54 11.86
CA LYS A 184 7.16 3.33 11.16
C LYS A 184 8.51 3.27 11.86
N LYS A 185 8.52 3.34 13.20
CA LYS A 185 9.73 3.24 14.03
C LYS A 185 10.58 2.02 13.73
N PHE A 186 9.94 0.89 13.41
CA PHE A 186 10.62 -0.38 13.17
C PHE A 186 10.69 -0.76 11.69
N GLY A 187 9.97 -0.06 10.81
CA GLY A 187 9.91 -0.35 9.38
C GLY A 187 9.33 -1.74 9.06
N VAL A 188 8.45 -2.28 9.92
CA VAL A 188 7.88 -3.63 9.76
C VAL A 188 6.36 -3.64 9.84
N PHE A 189 5.74 -4.67 9.25
CA PHE A 189 4.29 -4.93 9.25
C PHE A 189 3.97 -6.24 9.99
N PRO A 190 4.01 -6.25 11.34
CA PRO A 190 3.78 -7.47 12.11
C PRO A 190 2.30 -7.87 12.15
N LEU A 191 1.37 -6.95 11.94
CA LEU A 191 -0.07 -7.20 11.98
C LEU A 191 -0.65 -7.26 10.57
N VAL A 192 -1.55 -8.20 10.30
CA VAL A 192 -2.23 -8.33 9.00
C VAL A 192 -3.71 -8.67 9.22
N ILE A 193 -4.59 -7.82 8.69
CA ILE A 193 -6.04 -8.03 8.61
C ILE A 193 -6.36 -8.68 7.27
N GLY A 194 -7.08 -9.80 7.28
CA GLY A 194 -7.68 -10.38 6.07
C GLY A 194 -9.06 -9.79 5.80
N ALA A 195 -9.46 -9.73 4.53
CA ALA A 195 -10.82 -9.33 4.15
C ALA A 195 -11.90 -10.31 4.67
N ASP A 196 -11.54 -11.43 5.30
CA ASP A 196 -12.44 -12.31 6.04
C ASP A 196 -12.59 -11.93 7.53
N GLY A 197 -12.11 -10.75 7.94
CA GLY A 197 -12.17 -10.23 9.31
C GLY A 197 -11.14 -10.84 10.27
N LYS A 198 -10.37 -11.83 9.84
CA LYS A 198 -9.34 -12.44 10.71
C LYS A 198 -8.09 -11.58 10.75
N VAL A 199 -7.47 -11.51 11.93
CA VAL A 199 -6.21 -10.78 12.11
C VAL A 199 -5.13 -11.73 12.60
N SER A 200 -3.94 -11.58 12.01
CA SER A 200 -2.74 -12.32 12.40
C SER A 200 -1.65 -11.37 12.86
N ILE A 201 -0.83 -11.88 13.78
CA ILE A 201 0.42 -11.23 14.20
C ILE A 201 1.59 -12.15 13.88
N ALA A 202 2.63 -11.58 13.28
CA ALA A 202 3.93 -12.19 13.07
C ALA A 202 4.95 -11.53 13.99
N TYR A 203 5.71 -12.35 14.71
CA TYR A 203 6.84 -11.92 15.55
C TYR A 203 8.17 -12.05 14.79
N TYR A 204 8.22 -12.93 13.79
CA TYR A 204 9.42 -13.17 12.98
C TYR A 204 9.08 -13.15 11.49
N ASN A 205 9.98 -12.60 10.69
CA ASN A 205 9.99 -12.77 9.25
C ASN A 205 10.39 -14.22 8.91
N VAL A 206 9.41 -15.04 8.56
CA VAL A 206 9.60 -16.46 8.23
C VAL A 206 10.08 -16.70 6.80
N ASN A 207 10.12 -15.65 5.97
CA ASN A 207 10.54 -15.74 4.57
C ASN A 207 12.07 -15.65 4.40
N VAL A 208 12.79 -15.28 5.46
CA VAL A 208 14.26 -15.25 5.49
C VAL A 208 14.82 -16.44 6.28
N LYS A 209 16.03 -16.90 5.92
CA LYS A 209 16.72 -18.01 6.59
C LYS A 209 18.07 -17.53 7.16
N PRO A 210 18.29 -17.56 8.49
CA PRO A 210 17.31 -17.92 9.52
C PRO A 210 16.22 -16.84 9.70
N PRO A 211 15.02 -17.20 10.20
CA PRO A 211 13.97 -16.22 10.46
C PRO A 211 14.43 -15.12 11.43
N LYS A 212 14.16 -13.87 11.08
CA LYS A 212 14.58 -12.69 11.84
C LYS A 212 13.42 -12.10 12.63
N PRO A 213 13.64 -11.58 13.86
CA PRO A 213 12.58 -10.91 14.61
C PRO A 213 12.11 -9.65 13.86
N LEU A 214 10.80 -9.37 13.92
CA LEU A 214 10.21 -8.15 13.34
C LEU A 214 10.25 -6.98 14.32
N LEU A 215 10.27 -7.26 15.62
CA LEU A 215 10.30 -6.28 16.71
C LEU A 215 11.40 -6.67 17.71
N PRO A 216 11.83 -5.77 18.60
CA PRO A 216 12.72 -6.12 19.71
C PRO A 216 12.21 -7.33 20.51
N GLU A 217 13.12 -8.21 20.96
CA GLU A 217 12.72 -9.48 21.57
C GLU A 217 11.89 -9.31 22.85
N ASN A 218 12.22 -8.33 23.69
CA ASN A 218 11.45 -7.98 24.87
C ASN A 218 10.01 -7.54 24.52
N LEU A 219 9.84 -6.79 23.42
CA LEU A 219 8.54 -6.36 22.93
C LEU A 219 7.75 -7.55 22.38
N ILE A 220 8.40 -8.43 21.63
CA ILE A 220 7.80 -9.69 21.16
C ILE A 220 7.26 -10.52 22.32
N GLU A 221 8.05 -10.71 23.39
CA GLU A 221 7.62 -11.46 24.57
C GLU A 221 6.43 -10.82 25.27
N ASN A 222 6.42 -9.49 25.38
CA ASN A 222 5.31 -8.74 25.98
C ASN A 222 4.02 -8.95 25.18
N LEU A 223 4.07 -8.72 23.86
CA LEU A 223 2.92 -8.91 22.97
C LEU A 223 2.42 -10.36 22.96
N TRP A 224 3.34 -11.33 23.01
CA TRP A 224 2.99 -12.75 23.04
C TRP A 224 2.21 -13.11 24.32
N LYS A 225 2.60 -12.56 25.47
CA LYS A 225 1.88 -12.71 26.74
C LYS A 225 0.53 -12.00 26.71
N LEU A 226 0.50 -10.75 26.26
CA LEU A 226 -0.70 -9.92 26.12
C LEU A 226 -1.79 -10.63 25.31
N LEU A 227 -1.42 -11.26 24.19
CA LEU A 227 -2.35 -11.91 23.27
C LEU A 227 -2.69 -13.36 23.65
N GLY A 228 -2.14 -13.89 24.75
CA GLY A 228 -2.31 -15.30 25.13
C GLY A 228 -1.88 -16.25 24.01
N ALA A 229 -0.77 -15.92 23.34
CA ALA A 229 -0.36 -16.56 22.11
C ALA A 229 0.00 -18.04 22.32
N PRO A 230 -0.30 -18.92 21.35
CA PRO A 230 -0.04 -20.35 21.50
C PRO A 230 1.44 -20.70 21.37
N LYS A 231 1.84 -21.82 22.01
CA LYS A 231 3.13 -22.48 21.78
C LYS A 231 3.06 -23.44 20.59
N THR A 232 4.22 -23.82 20.04
CA THR A 232 4.36 -24.93 19.11
C THR A 232 4.16 -26.26 19.83
N LYS A 233 4.04 -27.37 19.08
CA LYS A 233 4.03 -28.73 19.65
C LYS A 233 5.29 -29.04 20.49
N SER A 234 6.41 -28.40 20.18
CA SER A 234 7.67 -28.51 20.91
C SER A 234 7.82 -27.52 22.08
N GLY A 235 6.75 -26.79 22.44
CA GLY A 235 6.75 -25.85 23.57
C GLY A 235 7.41 -24.49 23.30
N LYS A 236 7.88 -24.24 22.07
CA LYS A 236 8.49 -22.96 21.68
C LYS A 236 7.42 -21.91 21.35
N MET A 237 7.74 -20.63 21.41
CA MET A 237 6.83 -19.59 20.92
C MET A 237 6.55 -19.78 19.43
N LYS A 238 5.30 -19.65 19.01
CA LYS A 238 4.99 -19.57 17.58
C LYS A 238 5.55 -18.28 17.00
N LYS A 239 6.09 -18.37 15.78
CA LYS A 239 6.62 -17.22 15.04
C LYS A 239 5.51 -16.28 14.53
N TRP A 240 4.30 -16.79 14.37
CA TRP A 240 3.10 -16.04 14.02
C TRP A 240 1.85 -16.82 14.45
N HIS A 241 0.71 -16.15 14.60
CA HIS A 241 -0.60 -16.78 14.80
C HIS A 241 -1.75 -15.82 14.48
N TYR A 242 -2.96 -16.37 14.32
CA TYR A 242 -4.19 -15.57 14.38
C TYR A 242 -4.48 -15.12 15.80
N ILE A 243 -4.87 -13.87 15.95
CA ILE A 243 -5.33 -13.31 17.22
C ILE A 243 -6.71 -13.90 17.51
N LYS A 244 -6.86 -14.50 18.68
CA LYS A 244 -8.15 -15.07 19.11
C LYS A 244 -8.99 -13.99 19.76
N ALA A 245 -10.22 -13.85 19.31
CA ALA A 245 -11.26 -13.01 19.90
C ALA A 245 -12.62 -13.69 19.69
N SER A 246 -13.56 -13.44 20.58
CA SER A 246 -14.93 -13.97 20.50
C SER A 246 -15.81 -13.18 19.51
N ASN A 247 -15.49 -11.91 19.27
CA ASN A 247 -16.17 -11.03 18.33
C ASN A 247 -15.22 -9.90 17.86
N SER A 248 -15.67 -9.09 16.90
CA SER A 248 -14.91 -7.98 16.33
C SER A 248 -14.55 -6.88 17.33
N LYS A 249 -15.40 -6.61 18.33
CA LYS A 249 -15.11 -5.60 19.37
C LYS A 249 -13.93 -6.00 20.24
N GLU A 250 -13.94 -7.22 20.77
CA GLU A 250 -12.82 -7.77 21.55
C GLU A 250 -11.53 -7.83 20.69
N LEU A 251 -11.67 -8.14 19.40
CA LEU A 251 -10.55 -8.12 18.47
C LEU A 251 -9.94 -6.73 18.35
N VAL A 252 -10.75 -5.70 18.11
CA VAL A 252 -10.31 -4.29 18.02
C VAL A 252 -9.69 -3.81 19.33
N GLU A 253 -10.25 -4.17 20.49
CA GLU A 253 -9.66 -3.86 21.80
C GLU A 253 -8.24 -4.43 21.94
N LYS A 254 -8.04 -5.70 21.55
CA LYS A 254 -6.72 -6.33 21.54
C LYS A 254 -5.76 -5.66 20.56
N LEU A 255 -6.23 -5.26 19.38
CA LEU A 255 -5.40 -4.55 18.41
C LEU A 255 -4.96 -3.18 18.91
N ASN A 256 -5.86 -2.42 19.54
CA ASN A 256 -5.52 -1.15 20.19
C ASN A 256 -4.47 -1.33 21.28
N GLN A 257 -4.58 -2.36 22.12
CA GLN A 257 -3.56 -2.66 23.13
C GLN A 257 -2.20 -2.97 22.50
N VAL A 258 -2.16 -3.79 21.44
CA VAL A 258 -0.92 -4.09 20.72
C VAL A 258 -0.32 -2.83 20.12
N ILE A 259 -1.13 -2.00 19.47
CA ILE A 259 -0.68 -0.76 18.82
C ILE A 259 -0.08 0.19 19.86
N ASN A 260 -0.77 0.42 20.99
CA ASN A 260 -0.28 1.31 22.04
C ASN A 260 1.06 0.80 22.62
N VAL A 261 1.16 -0.49 22.93
CA VAL A 261 2.39 -1.09 23.46
C VAL A 261 3.57 -0.92 22.50
N VAL A 262 3.34 -1.02 21.17
CA VAL A 262 4.42 -0.87 20.19
C VAL A 262 4.77 0.59 19.92
N LEU A 263 3.79 1.50 19.97
CA LEU A 263 4.01 2.93 19.78
C LEU A 263 4.71 3.59 20.99
N GLU A 264 4.50 3.08 22.19
CA GLU A 264 5.16 3.55 23.43
C GLU A 264 6.59 3.01 23.61
N ALA A 265 6.93 1.90 22.94
CA ALA A 265 8.26 1.28 22.98
C ALA A 265 9.24 1.99 22.04
#